data_AF-A0A396IML7-F1
#
_entry.id   AF-A0A396IML7-F1
#
_cell.length_a   1.000
_cell.length_b   1.000
_cell.length_c   1.000
_cell.angle_alpha   90.00
_cell.angle_beta   90.00
_cell.angle_gamma   90.00
#
_symmetry.space_group_name_H-M   'P 1'
#
loop_
_entity.id
_entity.type
_entity.pdbx_description
1 polymer ?
#
loop_
_entity_poly.entity_id
_entity_poly.type
_entity_poly.pdbx_seq_one_letter_code
_entity_poly.pdbx_strand_id
1 'polypeptide(L)'
;MAQDKSYFLEFKDSVNGHFERTDLGTPQKMGHVVGTCYGILLLISRITKQIYVVNPILKCWLRIPSFPNLQARRVFDHQYTIARVPRTRKFKLFFVNVLKISDAFWYVYYVLRIGVDNSWKEIARKEAPRKHFICKILYNGGNDLY
;
A
#
# COMPACT_ATOMS: atom_id res chain seq x y z
N MET A 1 30.04 16.35 0.10
CA MET A 1 29.38 15.97 -1.17
C MET A 1 28.25 15.01 -0.85
N ALA A 2 27.00 15.44 -0.97
CA ALA A 2 25.86 14.56 -0.80
C ALA A 2 25.74 13.68 -2.05
N GLN A 3 25.85 12.37 -1.87
CA GLN A 3 25.62 11.39 -2.92
C GLN A 3 24.16 11.53 -3.37
N ASP A 4 23.96 12.00 -4.61
CA ASP A 4 22.64 12.26 -5.15
C ASP A 4 21.93 10.93 -5.38
N LYS A 5 21.14 10.50 -4.36
CA LYS A 5 20.36 9.26 -4.41
C LYS A 5 19.16 9.50 -5.32
N SER A 6 19.38 9.54 -6.62
CA SER A 6 18.31 9.48 -7.63
C SER A 6 17.80 8.04 -7.69
N TYR A 7 16.49 7.87 -7.50
CA TYR A 7 15.84 6.57 -7.58
C TYR A 7 15.20 6.50 -8.96
N PHE A 8 15.72 5.63 -9.80
CA PHE A 8 15.22 5.44 -11.14
C PHE A 8 14.67 4.03 -11.29
N LEU A 9 13.64 3.90 -12.11
CA LEU A 9 13.20 2.62 -12.63
C LEU A 9 13.73 2.47 -14.04
N GLU A 10 14.30 1.31 -14.32
CA GLU A 10 14.80 0.95 -15.63
C GLU A 10 13.89 -0.14 -16.19
N PHE A 11 13.21 0.16 -17.30
CA PHE A 11 12.34 -0.79 -17.99
C PHE A 11 12.95 -1.13 -19.33
N LYS A 12 13.07 -2.42 -19.63
CA LYS A 12 13.44 -2.86 -20.97
C LYS A 12 12.21 -2.84 -21.86
N ASP A 13 12.22 -2.01 -22.89
CA ASP A 13 11.23 -2.04 -23.96
C ASP A 13 11.31 -3.39 -24.68
N SER A 14 10.22 -4.14 -24.70
CA SER A 14 10.16 -5.44 -25.39
C SER A 14 10.10 -5.31 -26.91
N VAL A 15 9.77 -4.13 -27.44
CA VAL A 15 9.66 -3.87 -28.88
C VAL A 15 11.03 -3.53 -29.47
N ASN A 16 11.75 -2.59 -28.85
CA ASN A 16 13.02 -2.11 -29.40
C ASN A 16 14.26 -2.60 -28.62
N GLY A 17 14.07 -3.32 -27.51
CA GLY A 17 15.16 -3.87 -26.69
C GLY A 17 15.94 -2.82 -25.87
N HIS A 18 15.61 -1.54 -26.02
CA HIS A 18 16.24 -0.44 -25.31
C HIS A 18 15.75 -0.34 -23.86
N PHE A 19 16.60 0.16 -22.98
CA PHE A 19 16.24 0.46 -21.60
C PHE A 19 15.77 1.91 -21.51
N GLU A 20 14.53 2.11 -21.03
CA GLU A 20 14.03 3.41 -20.62
C GLU A 20 14.28 3.60 -19.13
N ARG A 21 15.00 4.66 -18.78
CA ARG A 21 15.25 5.06 -17.40
C ARG A 21 14.30 6.18 -17.02
N THR A 22 13.35 5.89 -16.14
CA THR A 22 12.45 6.90 -15.56
C THR A 22 12.95 7.29 -14.18
N ASP A 23 13.30 8.56 -14.01
CA ASP A 23 13.51 9.16 -12.70
C ASP A 23 12.17 9.18 -11.95
N LEU A 24 12.12 8.58 -10.77
CA LEU A 24 10.93 8.55 -9.90
C LEU A 24 10.82 9.82 -9.04
N GLY A 25 11.72 10.79 -9.27
CA GLY A 25 11.94 11.92 -8.40
C GLY A 25 12.66 11.50 -7.11
N THR A 26 12.86 12.45 -6.20
CA THR A 26 13.45 12.15 -4.90
C THR A 26 12.39 11.55 -3.96
N PRO A 27 12.51 10.26 -3.56
CA PRO A 27 11.66 9.68 -2.53
C PRO A 27 11.87 10.32 -1.15
N GLN A 28 12.84 11.23 -0.99
CA GLN A 28 13.08 11.95 0.27
C GLN A 28 11.81 12.62 0.82
N LYS A 29 10.87 13.06 -0.03
CA LYS A 29 9.56 13.55 0.42
C LYS A 29 8.46 12.47 0.47
N MET A 30 8.47 11.53 -0.48
CA MET A 30 7.35 10.57 -0.65
C MET A 30 7.46 9.31 0.22
N GLY A 31 8.67 8.93 0.65
CA GLY A 31 8.90 7.83 1.58
C GLY A 31 9.52 6.57 0.96
N HIS A 32 9.34 5.44 1.63
CA HIS A 32 9.95 4.15 1.26
C HIS A 32 8.91 3.19 0.66
N VAL A 33 9.34 2.33 -0.25
CA VAL A 33 8.49 1.29 -0.86
C VAL A 33 8.11 0.26 0.21
N VAL A 34 6.81 -0.01 0.33
CA VAL A 34 6.24 -1.00 1.26
C VAL A 34 5.42 -2.09 0.56
N GLY A 35 5.17 -1.95 -0.74
CA GLY A 35 4.49 -2.95 -1.53
C GLY A 35 4.51 -2.61 -3.01
N THR A 36 4.32 -3.61 -3.86
CA THR A 36 4.19 -3.42 -5.31
C THR A 36 3.10 -4.33 -5.86
N CYS A 37 2.43 -3.91 -6.94
CA CYS A 37 1.46 -4.74 -7.65
C CYS A 37 1.37 -4.30 -9.12
N TYR A 38 1.69 -5.19 -10.06
CA TYR A 38 1.66 -4.90 -11.51
C TYR A 38 2.38 -3.59 -11.90
N GLY A 39 3.58 -3.37 -11.37
CA GLY A 39 4.38 -2.17 -11.65
C GLY A 39 3.93 -0.91 -10.90
N ILE A 40 2.84 -0.95 -10.15
CA ILE A 40 2.43 0.11 -9.24
C ILE A 40 3.16 -0.03 -7.91
N LEU A 41 3.74 1.07 -7.42
CA LEU A 41 4.45 1.12 -6.14
C LEU A 41 3.56 1.72 -5.05
N LEU A 42 3.63 1.13 -3.85
CA LEU A 42 3.05 1.68 -2.64
C LEU A 42 4.18 2.25 -1.78
N LEU A 43 4.16 3.57 -1.56
CA LEU A 43 5.16 4.29 -0.77
C LEU A 43 4.55 4.79 0.54
N ILE A 44 5.34 4.77 1.62
CA ILE A 44 4.96 5.41 2.88
C ILE A 44 6.04 6.36 3.39
N SER A 45 5.65 7.60 3.66
CA SER A 45 6.52 8.60 4.29
C SER A 45 6.51 8.41 5.80
N ARG A 46 7.68 8.11 6.40
CA ARG A 46 7.78 7.99 7.86
C ARG A 46 7.56 9.32 8.57
N ILE A 47 7.88 10.43 7.90
CA ILE A 47 7.80 11.79 8.42
C ILE A 47 6.34 12.25 8.45
N THR A 48 5.67 12.22 7.29
CA THR A 48 4.30 12.74 7.17
C THR A 48 3.24 11.70 7.48
N LYS A 49 3.61 10.42 7.63
CA LYS A 49 2.70 9.26 7.75
C LYS A 49 1.72 9.15 6.58
N GLN A 50 2.05 9.76 5.44
CA GLN A 50 1.24 9.69 4.23
C GLN A 50 1.62 8.46 3.41
N ILE A 51 0.61 7.89 2.75
CA ILE A 51 0.79 6.84 1.74
C ILE A 51 0.61 7.45 0.35
N TYR A 52 1.44 6.99 -0.57
CA TYR A 52 1.31 7.29 -1.98
C TYR A 52 1.24 6.01 -2.80
N VAL A 53 0.41 6.03 -3.84
CA VAL A 53 0.42 5.05 -4.91
C VAL A 53 1.08 5.70 -6.11
N VAL A 54 2.14 5.09 -6.63
CA VAL A 54 2.93 5.63 -7.73
C VAL A 54 2.83 4.69 -8.92
N ASN A 55 2.56 5.24 -10.09
CA ASN A 55 2.71 4.57 -11.36
C ASN A 55 3.96 5.14 -12.06
N PRO A 56 5.09 4.43 -12.02
CA PRO A 56 6.33 4.84 -12.66
C PRO A 56 6.21 5.04 -14.16
N ILE A 57 5.48 4.15 -14.84
CA ILE A 57 5.34 4.14 -16.30
C ILE A 57 4.61 5.40 -16.75
N LEU A 58 3.54 5.75 -16.03
CA LEU A 58 2.76 6.96 -16.32
C LEU A 58 3.32 8.22 -15.65
N LYS A 59 4.44 8.11 -14.91
CA LYS A 59 5.06 9.20 -14.15
C LYS A 59 4.06 9.95 -13.26
N CYS A 60 3.09 9.22 -12.70
CA CYS A 60 2.00 9.80 -11.91
C CYS A 60 1.93 9.20 -10.51
N TRP A 61 1.38 9.97 -9.57
CA TRP A 61 1.22 9.55 -8.19
C TRP A 61 -0.10 10.03 -7.63
N LEU A 62 -0.63 9.27 -6.69
CA LEU A 62 -1.86 9.56 -5.97
C LEU A 62 -1.59 9.47 -4.48
N ARG A 63 -1.89 10.55 -3.75
CA ARG A 63 -1.91 10.52 -2.29
C ARG A 63 -3.17 9.79 -1.82
N ILE A 64 -2.97 8.79 -0.96
CA ILE A 64 -4.07 8.04 -0.34
C ILE A 64 -4.58 8.81 0.89
N PRO A 65 -5.90 8.80 1.14
CA PRO A 65 -6.48 9.37 2.35
C PRO A 65 -5.84 8.79 3.61
N SER A 66 -5.69 9.65 4.63
CA SER A 66 -5.25 9.22 5.96
C SER A 66 -6.14 8.10 6.50
N PHE A 67 -5.57 7.22 7.32
CA PHE A 67 -6.33 6.11 7.88
C PHE A 67 -7.46 6.59 8.79
N PRO A 68 -8.58 5.86 8.83
CA PRO A 68 -9.58 6.04 9.85
C PRO A 68 -8.98 5.73 11.23
N ASN A 69 -9.18 6.63 12.20
CA ASN A 69 -8.80 6.47 13.61
C ASN A 69 -7.30 6.20 13.90
N LEU A 70 -6.44 7.15 13.52
CA LEU A 70 -5.04 7.21 13.98
C LEU A 70 -4.86 7.54 15.47
N GLN A 71 -5.93 7.90 16.19
CA GLN A 71 -5.87 8.36 17.58
C GLN A 71 -5.79 7.21 18.62
N ALA A 72 -6.16 5.99 18.25
CA ALA A 72 -5.97 4.85 19.13
C ALA A 72 -4.47 4.54 19.25
N ARG A 73 -3.95 4.60 20.48
CA ARG A 73 -2.53 4.36 20.83
C ARG A 73 -1.95 3.20 20.01
N ARG A 74 -1.06 3.57 19.08
CA ARG A 74 -0.35 2.67 18.17
C ARG A 74 0.33 1.56 18.96
N VAL A 75 -0.03 0.32 18.68
CA VAL A 75 0.74 -0.82 19.21
C VAL A 75 1.65 -1.44 18.14
N PHE A 76 1.38 -1.36 16.83
CA PHE A 76 2.23 -2.08 15.85
C PHE A 76 2.34 -1.52 14.43
N ASP A 77 3.34 -2.07 13.72
CA ASP A 77 3.56 -2.01 12.28
C ASP A 77 2.25 -2.18 11.53
N HIS A 78 1.91 -1.15 10.79
CA HIS A 78 0.73 -1.13 9.97
C HIS A 78 0.97 -2.08 8.79
N GLN A 79 0.03 -3.00 8.56
CA GLN A 79 0.13 -3.93 7.44
C GLN A 79 -0.74 -3.46 6.30
N TYR A 80 -0.10 -3.35 5.13
CA TYR A 80 -0.70 -2.90 3.89
C TYR A 80 -0.48 -3.94 2.82
N THR A 81 -1.48 -4.14 1.98
CA THR A 81 -1.29 -4.86 0.73
C THR A 81 -2.08 -4.20 -0.38
N ILE A 82 -1.42 -4.01 -1.51
CA ILE A 82 -2.04 -3.51 -2.74
C ILE A 82 -2.28 -4.71 -3.64
N ALA A 83 -3.51 -4.83 -4.13
CA ALA A 83 -3.91 -5.91 -5.02
C ALA A 83 -4.65 -5.36 -6.23
N ARG A 84 -4.43 -5.99 -7.37
CA ARG A 84 -5.20 -5.76 -8.59
C ARG A 84 -6.36 -6.74 -8.62
N VAL A 85 -7.58 -6.23 -8.74
CA VAL A 85 -8.78 -7.05 -8.91
C VAL A 85 -8.71 -7.72 -10.28
N PRO A 86 -8.78 -9.06 -10.37
CA PRO A 86 -8.82 -9.77 -11.63
C PRO A 86 -9.92 -9.23 -12.54
N ARG A 87 -9.67 -9.23 -13.85
CA ARG A 87 -10.61 -8.84 -14.94
C ARG A 87 -11.05 -7.36 -14.98
N THR A 88 -11.11 -6.65 -13.86
CA THR A 88 -11.56 -5.24 -13.83
C THR A 88 -10.43 -4.22 -14.00
N ARG A 89 -9.17 -4.66 -13.87
CA ARG A 89 -7.96 -3.80 -13.84
C ARG A 89 -7.95 -2.74 -12.71
N LYS A 90 -8.90 -2.78 -11.78
CA LYS A 90 -8.98 -1.87 -10.63
C LYS A 90 -8.00 -2.29 -9.54
N PHE A 91 -7.46 -1.33 -8.80
CA PHE A 91 -6.60 -1.60 -7.65
C PHE A 91 -7.36 -1.38 -6.35
N LYS A 92 -7.13 -2.26 -5.38
CA LYS A 92 -7.61 -2.15 -4.02
C LYS A 92 -6.41 -2.08 -3.09
N LEU A 93 -6.47 -1.19 -2.11
CA LEU A 93 -5.53 -1.15 -1.01
C LEU A 93 -6.23 -1.71 0.22
N PHE A 94 -5.62 -2.69 0.85
CA PHE A 94 -6.07 -3.27 2.11
C PHE A 94 -5.18 -2.81 3.24
N PHE A 95 -5.80 -2.54 4.38
CA PHE A 95 -5.13 -2.09 5.59
C PHE A 95 -5.71 -2.83 6.80
N VAL A 96 -4.83 -3.27 7.70
CA VAL A 96 -5.22 -3.83 8.99
C VAL A 96 -4.80 -2.89 10.10
N ASN A 97 -5.78 -2.43 10.87
CA ASN A 97 -5.55 -1.65 12.09
C ASN A 97 -5.70 -2.56 13.31
N VAL A 98 -4.83 -2.41 14.30
CA VAL A 98 -4.91 -3.14 15.57
C VAL A 98 -5.26 -2.14 16.67
N LEU A 99 -6.48 -2.24 17.18
CA LEU A 99 -6.99 -1.40 18.26
C LEU A 99 -6.92 -2.17 19.58
N LYS A 100 -6.42 -1.53 20.64
CA LYS A 100 -6.60 -2.03 22.00
C LYS A 100 -7.81 -1.35 22.62
N ILE A 101 -8.85 -2.12 22.94
CA ILE A 101 -10.07 -1.63 23.59
C ILE A 101 -10.21 -2.42 24.89
N SER A 102 -10.11 -1.73 26.03
CA SER A 102 -9.95 -2.37 27.34
C SER A 102 -8.76 -3.35 27.34
N ASP A 103 -8.98 -4.62 27.68
CA ASP A 103 -7.94 -5.67 27.66
C ASP A 103 -7.95 -6.55 26.40
N ALA A 104 -8.80 -6.23 25.43
CA ALA A 104 -8.93 -6.96 24.17
C ALA A 104 -8.21 -6.27 23.01
N PHE A 105 -7.67 -7.07 22.08
CA PHE A 105 -7.13 -6.60 20.81
C PHE A 105 -8.11 -6.86 19.68
N TRP A 106 -8.41 -5.81 18.93
CA TRP A 106 -9.32 -5.82 17.80
C TRP A 106 -8.55 -5.58 16.51
N TYR A 107 -8.67 -6.52 15.59
CA TYR A 107 -8.14 -6.41 14.23
C TYR A 107 -9.25 -5.91 13.32
N VAL A 108 -9.08 -4.68 12.82
CA VAL A 108 -10.05 -4.03 11.93
C VAL A 108 -9.47 -3.97 10.53
N TYR A 109 -10.19 -4.53 9.57
CA TYR A 109 -9.80 -4.65 8.19
C TYR A 109 -10.51 -3.58 7.37
N TYR A 110 -9.74 -2.81 6.61
CA TYR A 110 -10.23 -1.77 5.73
C TYR A 110 -9.84 -2.03 4.29
N VAL A 111 -10.68 -1.55 3.37
CA VAL A 111 -10.41 -1.51 1.94
C VAL A 111 -10.59 -0.10 1.41
N LEU A 112 -9.75 0.30 0.46
CA LEU A 112 -9.87 1.52 -0.33
C LEU A 112 -9.79 1.17 -1.82
N ARG A 113 -10.71 1.68 -2.64
CA ARG A 113 -10.69 1.45 -4.09
C ARG A 113 -10.01 2.63 -4.77
N ILE A 114 -8.74 2.43 -5.12
CA ILE A 114 -7.89 3.45 -5.71
C ILE A 114 -8.54 3.99 -6.99
N GLY A 115 -8.74 5.31 -7.05
CA GLY A 115 -9.31 6.00 -8.21
C GLY A 115 -10.83 5.83 -8.40
N VAL A 116 -11.53 5.19 -7.44
CA VAL A 116 -12.99 5.09 -7.45
C VAL A 116 -13.60 5.81 -6.25
N ASP A 117 -13.13 5.50 -5.04
CA ASP A 117 -13.51 6.21 -3.82
C ASP A 117 -12.28 6.59 -2.99
N ASN A 118 -12.29 7.83 -2.48
CA ASN A 118 -11.23 8.35 -1.62
C ASN A 118 -11.58 8.14 -0.14
N SER A 119 -12.23 7.02 0.19
CA SER A 119 -12.63 6.71 1.57
C SER A 119 -12.34 5.26 1.91
N TRP A 120 -11.88 5.05 3.14
CA TRP A 120 -11.66 3.72 3.69
C TRP A 120 -12.99 3.12 4.13
N LYS A 121 -13.27 1.90 3.69
CA LYS A 121 -14.44 1.13 4.12
C LYS A 121 -13.99 -0.01 5.02
N GLU A 122 -14.56 -0.09 6.24
CA GLU A 122 -14.39 -1.26 7.11
C GLU A 122 -15.10 -2.47 6.45
N ILE A 123 -14.39 -3.59 6.34
CA ILE A 123 -14.92 -4.82 5.74
C ILE A 123 -15.02 -5.97 6.74
N ALA A 124 -14.23 -5.94 7.82
CA ALA A 124 -14.30 -6.93 8.88
C ALA A 124 -13.68 -6.37 10.16
N ARG A 125 -14.13 -6.88 11.29
CA ARG A 125 -13.55 -6.61 12.62
C ARG A 125 -13.57 -7.90 13.41
N LYS A 126 -12.44 -8.24 14.04
CA LYS A 126 -12.32 -9.47 14.82
C LYS A 126 -11.49 -9.24 16.08
N GLU A 127 -12.03 -9.67 17.21
CA GLU A 127 -11.28 -9.78 18.45
C GLU A 127 -10.35 -11.00 18.38
N ALA A 128 -9.09 -10.83 18.77
CA ALA A 128 -8.15 -11.94 18.88
C ALA A 128 -7.07 -11.65 19.95
N PRO A 129 -6.47 -12.69 20.55
CA PRO A 129 -5.31 -12.52 21.42
C PRO A 129 -4.19 -11.81 20.65
N ARG A 130 -3.37 -11.03 21.37
CA ARG A 130 -2.19 -10.36 20.80
C ARG A 130 -1.24 -11.41 20.22
N LYS A 131 -1.29 -11.60 18.90
CA LYS A 131 -0.28 -12.36 18.15
C LYS A 131 0.33 -11.44 17.11
N HIS A 132 1.61 -11.68 16.80
CA HIS A 132 2.24 -11.11 15.61
C HIS A 132 1.49 -11.65 14.40
N PHE A 133 0.43 -10.95 14.00
CA PHE A 133 -0.31 -11.29 12.79
C PHE A 133 0.62 -10.91 11.65
N ILE A 134 1.12 -11.88 10.92
CA ILE A 134 1.67 -11.65 9.60
C ILE A 134 0.47 -11.84 8.68
N CYS A 135 -0.02 -10.76 8.06
CA CYS A 135 -0.98 -10.87 6.97
C CYS A 135 -0.29 -11.58 5.80
N LYS A 136 -0.20 -12.91 5.87
CA LYS A 136 0.23 -13.73 4.76
C LYS A 136 -0.91 -13.70 3.75
N ILE A 137 -0.61 -13.21 2.55
CA ILE A 137 -1.48 -13.37 1.40
C ILE A 137 -1.58 -14.88 1.17
N LEU A 138 -2.69 -15.49 1.56
CA LEU A 138 -3.04 -16.85 1.16
C LEU A 138 -3.56 -16.76 -0.27
N TYR A 139 -2.64 -16.80 -1.25
CA TYR A 139 -3.03 -16.99 -2.64
C TYR A 139 -3.48 -18.44 -2.79
N ASN A 140 -4.78 -18.70 -2.70
CA ASN A 140 -5.34 -20.04 -2.87
C ASN A 140 -5.84 -20.29 -4.31
N GLY A 141 -5.39 -19.52 -5.31
CA GLY A 141 -5.76 -19.70 -6.72
C GLY A 141 -7.25 -19.53 -7.07
N GLY A 142 -8.16 -19.43 -6.10
CA GLY A 142 -9.61 -19.59 -6.34
C GLY A 142 -10.54 -18.87 -5.38
N ASN A 143 -10.13 -17.76 -4.75
CA ASN A 143 -11.06 -16.94 -3.96
C ASN A 143 -11.62 -15.79 -4.81
N ASP A 144 -12.60 -16.11 -5.66
CA ASP A 144 -13.60 -15.16 -6.11
C ASP A 144 -14.42 -14.72 -4.88
N LEU A 145 -14.06 -13.59 -4.28
CA LEU A 145 -14.97 -12.88 -3.38
C LEU A 145 -15.96 -12.12 -4.25
N TYR A 146 -17.16 -12.70 -4.40
CA TYR A 146 -18.33 -12.10 -5.04
C TYR A 146 -18.75 -10.80 -4.34
#